data_AF-A0A399ZJ72-F1
#
_entry.id   AF-A0A399ZJ72-F1
#
_cell.length_a   1.000
_cell.length_b   1.000
_cell.length_c   1.000
_cell.angle_alpha   90.00
_cell.angle_beta   90.00
_cell.angle_gamma   90.00
#
_symmetry.space_group_name_H-M   'P 1'
#
loop_
_entity.id
_entity.type
_entity.pdbx_description
1 polymer ?
#
loop_
_entity_poly.entity_id
_entity_poly.type
_entity_poly.pdbx_seq_one_letter_code
_entity_poly.pdbx_strand_id
1 'polypeptide(L)'
;MTSRSSQSVAPFRFGGISVIAAYLVIVAEFSQALFSPIQPEHRLWSLGLRVAYLILFTVMMRLRSLRFGFLHSYFAVQSAIAALALWLDPELGAAAALFVLLAFQAALTFTGNSLWVWTGLFAISLAGPLIFHFGALEGLARALMPIAGSFGVAAYIVINRETEFARNESQAILNDLESLHEQLQKYAAEAEDLAIMNERNRIARDLHDSVSQVLFSIALNARSARILLDRKPSQARRQLEDLQRLTQVALAEMRGQITQLRLKSD
;
A
#
# COMPACT_ATOMS: atom_id res chain seq x y z
N MET A 1 18.98 2.45 12.64
CA MET A 1 18.63 3.82 12.16
C MET A 1 18.10 3.68 10.75
N THR A 2 16.80 3.39 10.61
CA THR A 2 16.12 3.29 9.33
C THR A 2 15.71 4.70 8.91
N SER A 3 16.22 5.14 7.76
CA SER A 3 15.82 6.41 7.15
C SER A 3 14.34 6.33 6.82
N ARG A 4 13.49 7.05 7.56
CA ARG A 4 12.16 7.43 7.12
C ARG A 4 12.33 8.28 5.87
N SER A 5 12.39 7.65 4.71
CA SER A 5 12.26 8.33 3.43
C SER A 5 10.94 9.06 3.47
N SER A 6 11.00 10.38 3.36
CA SER A 6 9.87 11.27 3.13
C SER A 6 9.22 10.87 1.79
N GLN A 7 8.40 9.83 1.80
CA GLN A 7 7.56 9.51 0.67
C GLN A 7 6.50 10.60 0.62
N SER A 8 6.63 11.45 -0.38
CA SER A 8 5.66 12.49 -0.70
C SER A 8 4.31 11.82 -0.90
N VAL A 9 3.40 12.04 0.05
CA VAL A 9 1.99 11.65 -0.08
C VAL A 9 1.50 12.21 -1.40
N ALA A 10 1.16 11.33 -2.35
CA ALA A 10 0.57 11.76 -3.62
C ALA A 10 -0.66 12.63 -3.29
N PRO A 11 -0.83 13.79 -3.94
CA PRO A 11 -1.91 14.70 -3.59
C PRO A 11 -3.25 13.99 -3.80
N PHE A 12 -4.00 13.83 -2.72
CA PHE A 12 -5.34 13.22 -2.72
C PHE A 12 -6.18 13.82 -3.86
N ARG A 13 -6.45 13.02 -4.90
CA ARG A 13 -7.22 13.45 -6.07
C ARG A 13 -8.69 13.18 -5.78
N PHE A 14 -9.38 14.18 -5.24
CA PHE A 14 -10.85 14.13 -5.19
C PHE A 14 -11.41 13.80 -6.57
N GLY A 15 -12.27 12.78 -6.63
CA GLY A 15 -13.00 12.42 -7.83
C GLY A 15 -13.89 13.58 -8.31
N GLY A 16 -14.19 13.62 -9.62
CA GLY A 16 -15.02 14.68 -10.21
C GLY A 16 -16.37 14.86 -9.51
N ILE A 17 -16.90 13.81 -8.89
CA ILE A 17 -18.18 13.80 -8.17
C ILE A 17 -18.18 14.78 -6.99
N SER A 18 -17.12 14.85 -6.17
CA SER A 18 -17.10 15.75 -5.01
C SER A 18 -16.99 17.23 -5.42
N VAL A 19 -16.32 17.50 -6.54
CA VAL A 19 -16.28 18.84 -7.13
C VAL A 19 -17.66 19.23 -7.65
N ILE A 20 -18.34 18.33 -8.37
CA ILE A 20 -19.71 18.55 -8.84
C ILE A 20 -20.65 18.80 -7.66
N ALA A 21 -20.57 17.99 -6.59
CA ALA A 21 -21.38 18.18 -5.39
C ALA A 21 -21.15 19.55 -4.75
N ALA A 22 -19.90 20.03 -4.65
CA ALA A 22 -19.61 21.35 -4.12
C ALA A 22 -20.23 22.48 -4.98
N TYR A 23 -20.16 22.38 -6.32
CA TYR A 23 -20.82 23.35 -7.19
C TYR A 23 -22.35 23.27 -7.14
N LEU A 24 -22.92 22.08 -6.94
CA LEU A 24 -24.37 21.93 -6.74
C LEU A 24 -24.84 22.65 -5.47
N VAL A 25 -24.06 22.58 -4.38
CA VAL A 25 -24.33 23.37 -3.17
C VAL A 25 -24.32 24.86 -3.52
N ILE A 26 -23.29 25.36 -4.23
CA ILE A 26 -23.23 26.77 -4.66
C ILE A 26 -24.43 27.15 -5.54
N VAL A 27 -24.88 26.28 -6.44
CA VAL A 27 -26.07 26.58 -7.26
C VAL A 27 -27.34 26.66 -6.41
N ALA A 28 -27.51 25.75 -5.44
CA ALA A 28 -28.62 25.80 -4.50
C ALA A 28 -28.58 27.04 -3.59
N GLU A 29 -27.38 27.46 -3.22
CA GLU A 29 -27.14 28.71 -2.49
C GLU A 29 -27.60 29.94 -3.25
N PHE A 30 -27.21 30.04 -4.51
CA PHE A 30 -27.60 31.15 -5.38
C PHE A 30 -29.09 31.17 -5.66
N SER A 31 -29.71 30.01 -5.86
CA SER A 31 -31.14 29.93 -6.10
C SER A 31 -31.92 30.43 -4.89
N GLN A 32 -31.57 29.98 -3.67
CA GLN A 32 -32.21 30.47 -2.45
C GLN A 32 -32.02 31.98 -2.26
N ALA A 33 -30.82 32.50 -2.51
CA ALA A 33 -30.55 33.94 -2.38
C ALA A 33 -31.41 34.82 -3.32
N LEU A 34 -31.80 34.31 -4.50
CA LEU A 34 -32.65 35.03 -5.45
C LEU A 34 -34.09 35.21 -4.94
N PHE A 35 -34.58 34.24 -4.14
CA PHE A 35 -35.94 34.22 -3.61
C PHE A 35 -36.03 34.65 -2.14
N SER A 36 -34.91 35.01 -1.50
CA SER A 36 -34.88 35.45 -0.11
C SER A 36 -35.69 36.76 0.09
N PRO A 37 -36.51 36.87 1.16
CA PRO A 37 -37.35 38.02 1.45
C PRO A 37 -36.56 39.23 2.01
N ILE A 38 -35.37 39.49 1.47
CA ILE A 38 -34.53 40.66 1.80
C ILE A 38 -34.90 41.89 0.96
N GLN A 39 -34.64 43.08 1.53
CA GLN A 39 -34.84 44.36 0.86
C GLN A 39 -34.06 44.42 -0.47
N PRO A 40 -34.62 45.06 -1.51
CA PRO A 40 -34.02 45.08 -2.85
C PRO A 40 -32.58 45.61 -2.87
N GLU A 41 -32.26 46.62 -2.05
CA GLU A 41 -30.92 47.19 -1.94
C GLU A 41 -29.90 46.19 -1.39
N HIS A 42 -30.26 45.39 -0.39
CA HIS A 42 -29.37 44.40 0.22
C HIS A 42 -29.19 43.15 -0.65
N ARG A 43 -30.15 42.86 -1.53
CA ARG A 43 -30.11 41.71 -2.44
C ARG A 43 -28.94 41.77 -3.42
N LEU A 44 -28.70 42.93 -4.04
CA LEU A 44 -27.61 43.09 -5.00
C LEU A 44 -26.23 42.90 -4.35
N TRP A 45 -26.03 43.46 -3.16
CA TRP A 45 -24.80 43.29 -2.40
C TRP A 45 -24.59 41.84 -1.95
N SER A 46 -25.64 41.21 -1.46
CA SER A 46 -25.62 39.82 -1.00
C SER A 46 -25.32 38.84 -2.15
N LEU A 47 -25.86 39.07 -3.35
CA LEU A 47 -25.51 38.32 -4.56
C LEU A 47 -24.06 38.58 -5.00
N GLY A 48 -23.61 39.84 -4.99
CA GLY A 48 -22.23 40.20 -5.35
C GLY A 48 -21.19 39.50 -4.48
N LEU A 49 -21.43 39.39 -3.16
CA LEU A 49 -20.57 38.66 -2.25
C LEU A 49 -20.54 37.16 -2.55
N ARG A 50 -21.69 36.54 -2.87
CA ARG A 50 -21.73 35.12 -3.27
C ARG A 50 -21.01 34.86 -4.58
N VAL A 51 -21.07 35.78 -5.54
CA VAL A 51 -20.29 35.72 -6.80
C VAL A 51 -18.80 35.82 -6.50
N ALA A 52 -18.38 36.77 -5.65
CA ALA A 52 -16.99 36.88 -5.24
C ALA A 52 -16.50 35.61 -4.53
N TYR A 53 -17.32 35.03 -3.64
CA TYR A 53 -17.04 33.76 -2.99
C TYR A 53 -16.85 32.63 -4.00
N LEU A 54 -17.76 32.49 -4.98
CA LEU A 54 -17.69 31.48 -6.03
C LEU A 54 -16.41 31.62 -6.87
N ILE A 55 -16.07 32.85 -7.27
CA ILE A 55 -14.84 33.11 -8.03
C ILE A 55 -13.62 32.66 -7.23
N LEU A 56 -13.51 33.07 -5.96
CA LEU A 56 -12.41 32.65 -5.09
C LEU A 56 -12.36 31.13 -4.93
N PHE A 57 -13.51 30.50 -4.66
CA PHE A 57 -13.65 29.06 -4.52
C PHE A 57 -13.14 28.31 -5.76
N THR A 58 -13.60 28.72 -6.96
CA THR A 58 -13.18 28.14 -8.24
C THR A 58 -11.70 28.37 -8.52
N VAL A 59 -11.20 29.57 -8.27
CA VAL A 59 -9.78 29.93 -8.46
C VAL A 59 -8.89 29.03 -7.63
N MET A 60 -9.19 28.86 -6.34
CA MET A 60 -8.40 27.99 -5.45
C MET A 60 -8.51 26.52 -5.85
N MET A 61 -9.71 26.04 -6.23
CA MET A 61 -9.91 24.66 -6.72
C MET A 61 -9.11 24.36 -7.99
N ARG A 62 -8.92 25.36 -8.87
CA ARG A 62 -8.21 25.20 -10.14
C ARG A 62 -6.70 25.44 -10.03
N LEU A 63 -6.30 26.45 -9.25
CA LEU A 63 -4.90 26.88 -9.21
C LEU A 63 -4.06 26.10 -8.20
N ARG A 64 -4.65 25.43 -7.18
CA ARG A 64 -4.07 24.44 -6.21
C ARG A 64 -2.63 24.63 -5.69
N SER A 65 -1.95 25.72 -6.02
CA SER A 65 -0.50 25.95 -5.90
C SER A 65 -0.17 27.36 -5.40
N LEU A 66 -1.10 27.98 -4.67
CA LEU A 66 -0.82 29.22 -3.96
C LEU A 66 0.25 28.97 -2.90
N ARG A 67 1.24 29.87 -2.82
CA ARG A 67 2.28 29.81 -1.78
C ARG A 67 1.65 29.82 -0.39
N PHE A 68 2.20 29.03 0.54
CA PHE A 68 1.64 28.76 1.87
C PHE A 68 1.25 30.04 2.64
N GLY A 69 2.05 31.11 2.57
CA GLY A 69 1.75 32.39 3.23
C GLY A 69 0.48 33.09 2.73
N PHE A 70 0.10 32.93 1.46
CA PHE A 70 -1.12 33.54 0.91
C PHE A 70 -2.38 32.71 1.19
N LEU A 71 -2.24 31.43 1.58
CA LEU A 71 -3.38 30.55 1.86
C LEU A 71 -4.18 31.07 3.06
N HIS A 72 -3.50 31.46 4.14
CA HIS A 72 -4.17 32.00 5.33
C HIS A 72 -4.90 33.31 5.05
N SER A 73 -4.29 34.21 4.29
CA SER A 73 -4.94 35.46 3.85
C SER A 73 -6.15 35.18 2.95
N TYR A 74 -6.05 34.22 2.05
CA TYR A 74 -7.16 33.78 1.20
C TYR A 74 -8.34 33.28 2.05
N PHE A 75 -8.11 32.38 3.00
CA PHE A 75 -9.18 31.83 3.84
C PHE A 75 -9.76 32.91 4.79
N ALA A 76 -8.94 33.85 5.26
CA ALA A 76 -9.43 35.01 6.02
C ALA A 76 -10.40 35.86 5.17
N VAL A 77 -10.01 36.20 3.95
CA VAL A 77 -10.84 37.02 3.03
C VAL A 77 -12.12 36.27 2.66
N GLN A 78 -12.03 34.99 2.30
CA GLN A 78 -13.21 34.21 1.91
C GLN A 78 -14.17 33.97 3.08
N SER A 79 -13.65 33.80 4.31
CA SER A 79 -14.47 33.75 5.54
C SER A 79 -15.15 35.09 5.80
N ALA A 80 -14.46 36.22 5.61
CA ALA A 80 -15.06 37.55 5.77
C ALA A 80 -16.18 37.79 4.75
N ILE A 81 -16.00 37.37 3.50
CA ILE A 81 -17.05 37.44 2.47
C ILE A 81 -18.26 36.60 2.86
N ALA A 82 -18.04 35.36 3.33
CA ALA A 82 -19.13 34.48 3.78
C ALA A 82 -19.87 35.07 4.99
N ALA A 83 -19.15 35.64 5.97
CA ALA A 83 -19.75 36.28 7.13
C ALA A 83 -20.54 37.54 6.77
N LEU A 84 -20.04 38.35 5.84
CA LEU A 84 -20.74 39.54 5.36
C LEU A 84 -21.99 39.16 4.55
N ALA A 85 -21.91 38.10 3.74
CA ALA A 85 -23.08 37.58 3.03
C ALA A 85 -24.17 37.11 4.00
N LEU A 86 -23.78 36.40 5.07
CA LEU A 86 -24.67 35.98 6.15
C LEU A 86 -25.22 37.16 6.97
N TRP A 87 -24.43 38.22 7.15
CA TRP A 87 -24.89 39.43 7.82
C TRP A 87 -26.01 40.13 7.06
N LEU A 88 -25.90 40.18 5.73
CA LEU A 88 -26.91 40.81 4.85
C LEU A 88 -28.17 39.95 4.67
N ASP A 89 -28.05 38.63 4.81
CA ASP A 89 -29.11 37.67 4.60
C ASP A 89 -29.03 36.57 5.68
N PRO A 90 -29.52 36.87 6.90
CA PRO A 90 -29.36 35.98 8.06
C PRO A 90 -30.32 34.77 8.04
N GLU A 91 -31.14 34.61 6.99
CA GLU A 91 -32.00 33.43 6.84
C GLU A 91 -31.18 32.18 6.48
N LEU A 92 -31.36 31.14 7.30
CA LEU A 92 -30.35 30.11 7.59
C LEU A 92 -30.18 28.98 6.57
N GLY A 93 -30.88 29.01 5.45
CA GLY A 93 -30.71 27.99 4.42
C GLY A 93 -29.44 28.21 3.61
N ALA A 94 -29.24 29.43 3.15
CA ALA A 94 -28.23 29.74 2.16
C ALA A 94 -26.86 30.02 2.80
N ALA A 95 -26.63 31.24 3.29
CA ALA A 95 -25.27 31.72 3.54
C ALA A 95 -24.45 30.87 4.55
N ALA A 96 -25.11 30.07 5.40
CA ALA A 96 -24.46 29.13 6.30
C ALA A 96 -23.74 27.96 5.57
N ALA A 97 -24.23 27.50 4.40
CA ALA A 97 -23.59 26.41 3.65
C ALA A 97 -22.24 26.82 3.05
N LEU A 98 -22.00 28.13 2.87
CA LEU A 98 -20.69 28.66 2.47
C LEU A 98 -19.60 28.30 3.47
N PHE A 99 -19.93 28.15 4.77
CA PHE A 99 -18.98 27.73 5.79
C PHE A 99 -18.66 26.23 5.72
N VAL A 100 -19.64 25.41 5.34
CA VAL A 100 -19.42 23.98 5.06
C VAL A 100 -18.49 23.82 3.84
N LEU A 101 -18.69 24.63 2.80
CA LEU A 101 -17.80 24.67 1.63
C LEU A 101 -16.40 25.21 1.96
N LEU A 102 -16.28 26.18 2.89
CA LEU A 102 -14.99 26.63 3.40
C LEU A 102 -14.27 25.51 4.16
N ALA A 103 -14.97 24.77 5.01
CA ALA A 103 -14.42 23.63 5.74
C ALA A 103 -14.00 22.50 4.79
N PHE A 104 -14.81 22.22 3.77
CA PHE A 104 -14.44 21.33 2.67
C PHE A 104 -13.13 21.76 2.01
N GLN A 105 -13.05 23.02 1.55
CA GLN A 105 -11.87 23.56 0.86
C GLN A 105 -10.63 23.64 1.76
N ALA A 106 -10.81 23.97 3.04
CA ALA A 106 -9.75 23.97 4.05
C ALA A 106 -9.23 22.57 4.30
N ALA A 107 -10.11 21.56 4.40
CA ALA A 107 -9.72 20.17 4.52
C ALA A 107 -8.98 19.67 3.27
N LEU A 108 -9.26 20.23 2.08
CA LEU A 108 -8.46 19.93 0.89
C LEU A 108 -7.04 20.49 0.97
N THR A 109 -6.86 21.62 1.64
CA THR A 109 -5.65 22.45 1.55
C THR A 109 -4.72 22.26 2.74
N PHE A 110 -5.27 22.18 3.95
CA PHE A 110 -4.52 22.08 5.19
C PHE A 110 -4.59 20.66 5.77
N THR A 111 -3.63 20.36 6.63
CA THR A 111 -3.57 19.13 7.44
C THR A 111 -3.20 19.49 8.88
N GLY A 112 -3.43 18.56 9.82
CA GLY A 112 -3.08 18.73 11.23
C GLY A 112 -3.75 19.92 11.90
N ASN A 113 -3.01 20.62 12.77
CA ASN A 113 -3.55 21.69 13.61
C ASN A 113 -4.11 22.87 12.81
N SER A 114 -3.48 23.23 11.68
CA SER A 114 -3.93 24.37 10.87
C SER A 114 -5.36 24.20 10.37
N LEU A 115 -5.75 22.98 9.98
CA LEU A 115 -7.12 22.69 9.56
C LEU A 115 -8.11 23.00 10.69
N TRP A 116 -7.86 22.46 11.88
CA TRP A 116 -8.77 22.61 13.01
C TRP A 116 -8.85 24.03 13.56
N VAL A 117 -7.74 24.78 13.50
CA VAL A 117 -7.76 26.22 13.80
C VAL A 117 -8.71 26.94 12.84
N TRP A 118 -8.60 26.71 11.53
CA TRP A 118 -9.49 27.35 10.56
C TRP A 118 -10.95 26.90 10.68
N THR A 119 -11.22 25.61 10.90
CA THR A 119 -12.59 25.12 11.14
C THR A 119 -13.21 25.77 12.38
N GLY A 120 -12.43 25.98 13.44
CA GLY A 120 -12.86 26.74 14.63
C GLY A 120 -13.12 28.21 14.33
N LEU A 121 -12.26 28.87 13.55
CA LEU A 121 -12.46 30.25 13.11
C LEU A 121 -13.72 30.41 12.25
N PHE A 122 -14.00 29.46 11.36
CA PHE A 122 -15.24 29.44 10.57
C PHE A 122 -16.48 29.33 11.48
N ALA A 123 -16.44 28.49 12.51
CA ALA A 123 -17.53 28.36 13.46
C ALA A 123 -17.81 29.67 14.21
N ILE A 124 -16.76 30.38 14.63
CA ILE A 124 -16.90 31.70 15.28
C ILE A 124 -17.45 32.74 14.28
N SER A 125 -16.89 32.77 13.08
CA SER A 125 -17.28 33.70 12.00
C SER A 125 -18.74 33.49 11.54
N LEU A 126 -19.25 32.26 11.65
CA LEU A 126 -20.64 31.89 11.37
C LEU A 126 -21.56 32.25 12.54
N ALA A 127 -21.14 31.98 13.78
CA ALA A 127 -21.98 32.21 14.96
C ALA A 127 -22.19 33.70 15.25
N GLY A 128 -21.19 34.56 15.01
CA GLY A 128 -21.24 35.99 15.31
C GLY A 128 -22.46 36.72 14.70
N PRO A 129 -22.65 36.69 13.37
CA PRO A 129 -23.79 37.33 12.72
C PRO A 129 -25.14 36.78 13.20
N LEU A 130 -25.23 35.47 13.46
CA LEU A 130 -26.47 34.82 13.91
C LEU A 130 -26.84 35.21 15.34
N ILE A 131 -25.86 35.26 16.24
CA ILE A 131 -26.04 35.72 17.63
C ILE A 131 -26.49 37.18 17.64
N PHE A 132 -25.94 38.01 16.76
CA PHE A 132 -26.30 39.42 16.67
C PHE A 132 -27.75 39.62 16.22
N HIS A 133 -28.20 38.89 15.18
CA HIS A 133 -29.54 39.08 14.60
C HIS A 133 -30.65 38.37 15.36
N PHE A 134 -30.40 37.18 15.92
CA PHE A 134 -31.42 36.35 16.58
C PHE A 134 -31.24 36.25 18.10
N GLY A 135 -30.22 36.92 18.66
CA GLY A 135 -29.85 36.78 20.07
C GLY A 135 -29.02 35.53 20.35
N ALA A 136 -28.45 35.45 21.56
CA ALA A 136 -27.46 34.43 21.91
C ALA A 136 -28.00 32.99 21.80
N LEU A 137 -29.17 32.71 22.39
CA LEU A 137 -29.71 31.35 22.44
C LEU A 137 -30.13 30.86 21.05
N GLU A 138 -30.94 31.65 20.36
CA GLU A 138 -31.47 31.27 19.04
C GLU A 138 -30.38 31.28 17.97
N GLY A 139 -29.49 32.29 17.99
CA GLY A 139 -28.35 32.37 17.09
C GLY A 139 -27.39 31.19 17.23
N LEU A 140 -27.08 30.76 18.46
CA LEU A 140 -26.28 29.55 18.70
C LEU A 140 -26.98 28.28 18.23
N ALA A 141 -28.28 28.13 18.54
CA ALA A 141 -29.06 26.97 18.10
C ALA A 141 -29.06 26.83 16.57
N ARG A 142 -29.24 27.96 15.88
CA ARG A 142 -29.19 28.08 14.42
C ARG A 142 -27.79 27.80 13.85
N ALA A 143 -26.73 28.24 14.52
CA ALA A 143 -25.35 28.00 14.09
C ALA A 143 -24.91 26.53 14.27
N LEU A 144 -25.53 25.77 15.18
CA LEU A 144 -25.04 24.46 15.60
C LEU A 144 -24.98 23.45 14.47
N MET A 145 -26.02 23.36 13.64
CA MET A 145 -26.09 22.41 12.52
C MET A 145 -25.02 22.70 11.44
N PRO A 146 -24.86 23.92 10.90
CA PRO A 146 -23.79 24.22 9.94
C PRO A 146 -22.38 24.13 10.54
N ILE A 147 -22.19 24.43 11.83
CA ILE A 147 -20.93 24.16 12.53
C ILE A 147 -20.64 22.65 12.54
N ALA A 148 -21.61 21.83 12.96
CA ALA A 148 -21.49 20.39 12.95
C ALA A 148 -21.19 19.85 11.54
N GLY A 149 -21.84 20.38 10.50
CA GLY A 149 -21.55 20.05 9.10
C GLY A 149 -20.12 20.40 8.69
N SER A 150 -19.62 21.57 9.09
CA SER A 150 -18.25 22.02 8.81
C SER A 150 -17.20 21.11 9.46
N PHE A 151 -17.38 20.79 10.74
CA PHE A 151 -16.53 19.83 11.45
C PHE A 151 -16.65 18.41 10.89
N GLY A 152 -17.87 17.98 10.56
CA GLY A 152 -18.16 16.65 10.02
C GLY A 152 -17.49 16.44 8.67
N VAL A 153 -17.59 17.41 7.75
CA VAL A 153 -16.91 17.34 6.45
C VAL A 153 -15.38 17.35 6.62
N ALA A 154 -14.84 18.23 7.47
CA ALA A 154 -13.40 18.26 7.74
C ALA A 154 -12.90 16.92 8.33
N ALA A 155 -13.61 16.38 9.32
CA ALA A 155 -13.30 15.10 9.95
C ALA A 155 -13.38 13.95 8.95
N TYR A 156 -14.46 13.88 8.16
CA TYR A 156 -14.66 12.85 7.14
C TYR A 156 -13.53 12.83 6.12
N ILE A 157 -13.07 14.00 5.67
CA ILE A 157 -11.95 14.12 4.73
C ILE A 157 -10.63 13.69 5.37
N VAL A 158 -10.38 14.06 6.63
CA VAL A 158 -9.18 13.61 7.36
C VAL A 158 -9.17 12.09 7.50
N ILE A 159 -10.29 11.51 7.93
CA ILE A 159 -10.44 10.05 8.08
C ILE A 159 -10.22 9.36 6.74
N ASN A 160 -10.85 9.82 5.67
CA ASN A 160 -10.68 9.22 4.34
C ASN A 160 -9.24 9.30 3.82
N ARG A 161 -8.52 10.39 4.13
CA ARG A 161 -7.09 10.50 3.78
C ARG A 161 -6.25 9.50 4.55
N GLU A 162 -6.53 9.33 5.83
CA GLU A 162 -5.82 8.38 6.69
C GLU A 162 -6.10 6.94 6.26
N THR A 163 -7.35 6.60 5.94
CA THR A 163 -7.72 5.26 5.46
C THR A 163 -7.15 4.97 4.07
N GLU A 164 -7.15 5.93 3.14
CA GLU A 164 -6.49 5.76 1.85
C GLU A 164 -4.97 5.58 2.00
N PHE A 165 -4.33 6.36 2.89
CA PHE A 165 -2.91 6.22 3.17
C PHE A 165 -2.58 4.83 3.71
N ALA A 166 -3.31 4.38 4.74
CA ALA A 166 -3.13 3.05 5.33
C ALA A 166 -3.39 1.93 4.31
N ARG A 167 -4.38 2.11 3.42
CA ARG A 167 -4.67 1.14 2.35
C ARG A 167 -3.54 1.07 1.32
N ASN A 168 -2.99 2.21 0.91
CA ASN A 168 -1.87 2.25 -0.03
C ASN A 168 -0.61 1.62 0.57
N GLU A 169 -0.33 1.88 1.85
CA GLU A 169 0.79 1.26 2.57
C GLU A 169 0.59 -0.26 2.68
N SER A 170 -0.61 -0.71 3.07
CA SER A 170 -0.94 -2.14 3.13
C SER A 170 -0.79 -2.82 1.78
N GLN A 171 -1.24 -2.19 0.69
CA GLN A 171 -1.09 -2.75 -0.66
C GLN A 171 0.38 -2.84 -1.09
N ALA A 172 1.20 -1.83 -0.75
CA ALA A 172 2.62 -1.86 -1.03
C ALA A 172 3.32 -3.02 -0.30
N ILE A 173 2.98 -3.25 0.98
CA ILE A 173 3.51 -4.37 1.77
C ILE A 173 3.07 -5.72 1.19
N LEU A 174 1.83 -5.86 0.76
CA LEU A 174 1.34 -7.10 0.15
C LEU A 174 2.09 -7.42 -1.15
N ASN A 175 2.30 -6.43 -2.01
CA ASN A 175 3.06 -6.60 -3.24
C ASN A 175 4.52 -6.99 -2.97
N ASP A 176 5.14 -6.41 -1.94
CA ASP A 176 6.50 -6.77 -1.52
C ASP A 176 6.56 -8.22 -1.01
N LEU A 177 5.59 -8.62 -0.17
CA LEU A 177 5.47 -9.98 0.35
C LEU A 177 5.29 -11.02 -0.77
N GLU A 178 4.48 -10.72 -1.77
CA GLU A 178 4.28 -11.57 -2.95
C GLU A 178 5.61 -11.75 -3.71
N SER A 179 6.32 -10.65 -3.97
CA SER A 179 7.62 -10.71 -4.67
C SER A 179 8.69 -11.50 -3.89
N LEU A 180 8.69 -11.39 -2.55
CA LEU A 180 9.60 -12.13 -1.70
C LEU A 180 9.24 -13.61 -1.64
N HIS A 181 7.94 -13.93 -1.65
CA HIS A 181 7.47 -15.31 -1.72
C HIS A 181 7.92 -16.00 -3.01
N GLU A 182 7.77 -15.33 -4.16
CA GLU A 182 8.25 -15.84 -5.46
C GLU A 182 9.77 -16.07 -5.45
N GLN A 183 10.55 -15.15 -4.87
CA GLN A 183 12.00 -15.32 -4.74
C GLN A 183 12.37 -16.51 -3.85
N LEU A 184 11.68 -16.67 -2.71
CA LEU A 184 11.91 -17.81 -1.81
C LEU A 184 11.57 -19.14 -2.48
N GLN A 185 10.47 -19.21 -3.23
CA GLN A 185 10.12 -20.42 -4.00
C GLN A 185 11.20 -20.74 -5.03
N LYS A 186 11.71 -19.73 -5.74
CA LYS A 186 12.79 -19.91 -6.71
C LYS A 186 14.07 -20.43 -6.06
N TYR A 187 14.51 -19.82 -4.96
CA TYR A 187 15.69 -20.28 -4.23
C TYR A 187 15.51 -21.67 -3.63
N ALA A 188 14.31 -22.00 -3.15
CA ALA A 188 14.02 -23.34 -2.65
C ALA A 188 14.16 -24.39 -3.76
N ALA A 189 13.63 -24.12 -4.96
CA ALA A 189 13.77 -25.00 -6.12
C ALA A 189 15.25 -25.15 -6.55
N GLU A 190 16.00 -24.04 -6.63
CA GLU A 190 17.43 -24.08 -6.95
C GLU A 190 18.24 -24.87 -5.91
N ALA A 191 17.90 -24.72 -4.63
CA ALA A 191 18.55 -25.46 -3.54
C ALA A 191 18.22 -26.96 -3.59
N GLU A 192 16.97 -27.31 -3.93
CA GLU A 192 16.55 -28.71 -4.14
C GLU A 192 17.33 -29.35 -5.30
N ASP A 193 17.41 -28.69 -6.45
CA ASP A 193 18.18 -29.15 -7.60
C ASP A 193 19.66 -29.35 -7.25
N LEU A 194 20.26 -28.40 -6.52
CA LEU A 194 21.65 -28.51 -6.08
C LEU A 194 21.84 -29.67 -5.09
N ALA A 195 20.90 -29.88 -4.17
CA ALA A 195 20.93 -31.00 -3.24
C ALA A 195 20.84 -32.34 -3.98
N ILE A 196 19.96 -32.46 -4.97
CA ILE A 196 19.83 -33.65 -5.83
C ILE A 196 21.15 -33.91 -6.57
N MET A 197 21.77 -32.88 -7.15
CA MET A 197 23.05 -33.03 -7.88
C MET A 197 24.21 -33.41 -6.96
N ASN A 198 24.28 -32.81 -5.77
CA ASN A 198 25.29 -33.16 -4.77
C ASN A 198 25.15 -34.61 -4.32
N GLU A 199 23.92 -35.06 -4.09
CA GLU A 199 23.66 -36.45 -3.70
C GLU A 199 24.01 -37.43 -4.84
N ARG A 200 23.67 -37.10 -6.09
CA ARG A 200 24.10 -37.89 -7.27
C ARG A 200 25.62 -38.00 -7.36
N ASN A 201 26.36 -36.91 -7.17
CA ASN A 201 27.82 -36.90 -7.19
C ASN A 201 28.44 -37.71 -6.04
N ARG A 202 27.86 -37.60 -4.84
CA ARG A 202 28.29 -38.39 -3.68
C ARG A 202 28.15 -39.88 -3.97
N ILE A 203 26.98 -40.29 -4.46
CA ILE A 203 26.68 -41.67 -4.82
C ILE A 203 27.63 -42.18 -5.92
N ALA A 204 27.88 -41.38 -6.96
CA ALA A 204 28.79 -41.78 -8.04
C ALA A 204 30.21 -42.05 -7.53
N ARG A 205 30.68 -41.25 -6.56
CA ARG A 205 31.97 -41.45 -5.91
C ARG A 205 31.98 -42.71 -5.04
N ASP A 206 30.98 -42.89 -4.19
CA ASP A 206 30.86 -44.07 -3.32
C ASP A 206 30.82 -45.37 -4.16
N LEU A 207 30.11 -45.35 -5.29
CA LEU A 207 30.06 -46.46 -6.24
C LEU A 207 31.41 -46.69 -6.93
N HIS A 208 32.07 -45.64 -7.42
CA HIS A 208 33.38 -45.72 -8.07
C HIS A 208 34.45 -46.32 -7.13
N ASP A 209 34.46 -45.90 -5.87
CA ASP A 209 35.42 -46.37 -4.87
C ASP A 209 35.20 -47.85 -4.55
N SER A 210 33.94 -48.27 -4.38
CA SER A 210 33.56 -49.67 -4.21
C SER A 210 33.97 -50.53 -5.41
N VAL A 211 33.64 -50.11 -6.64
CA VAL A 211 34.01 -50.81 -7.88
C VAL A 211 35.54 -50.95 -7.99
N SER A 212 36.27 -49.86 -7.74
CA SER A 212 37.74 -49.84 -7.80
C SER A 212 38.38 -50.81 -6.80
N GLN A 213 37.85 -50.86 -5.57
CA GLN A 213 38.33 -51.78 -4.52
C GLN A 213 38.10 -53.25 -4.90
N VAL A 214 36.94 -53.58 -5.45
CA VAL A 214 36.62 -54.94 -5.94
C VAL A 214 37.55 -55.32 -7.09
N LEU A 215 37.71 -54.45 -8.10
CA LEU A 215 38.57 -54.70 -9.25
C LEU A 215 40.03 -54.89 -8.84
N PHE A 216 40.53 -54.09 -7.90
CA PHE A 216 41.87 -54.26 -7.35
C PHE A 216 42.04 -55.63 -6.66
N SER A 217 41.06 -56.04 -5.86
CA SER A 217 41.06 -57.34 -5.17
C SER A 217 41.03 -58.52 -6.15
N ILE A 218 40.24 -58.41 -7.24
CA ILE A 218 40.20 -59.41 -8.31
C ILE A 218 41.57 -59.48 -9.01
N ALA A 219 42.16 -58.33 -9.37
CA ALA A 219 43.46 -58.29 -10.04
C ALA A 219 44.58 -58.90 -9.18
N LEU A 220 44.58 -58.62 -7.87
CA LEU A 220 45.56 -59.19 -6.93
C LEU A 220 45.40 -60.71 -6.78
N ASN A 221 44.17 -61.21 -6.61
CA ASN A 221 43.90 -62.64 -6.50
C ASN A 221 44.22 -63.39 -7.80
N ALA A 222 43.94 -62.79 -8.97
CA ALA A 222 44.31 -63.36 -10.27
C ALA A 222 45.83 -63.48 -10.43
N ARG A 223 46.58 -62.45 -9.99
CA ARG A 223 48.05 -62.50 -9.97
C ARG A 223 48.57 -63.59 -9.04
N SER A 224 47.97 -63.76 -7.85
CA SER A 224 48.32 -64.83 -6.90
C SER A 224 48.06 -66.22 -7.50
N ALA A 225 46.89 -66.43 -8.11
CA ALA A 225 46.57 -67.69 -8.78
C ALA A 225 47.55 -68.02 -9.91
N ARG A 226 47.99 -67.01 -10.66
CA ARG A 226 49.02 -67.17 -11.71
C ARG A 226 50.37 -67.62 -11.15
N ILE A 227 50.80 -67.10 -10.00
CA ILE A 227 52.04 -67.53 -9.34
C ILE A 227 51.94 -68.97 -8.83
N LEU A 228 50.75 -69.39 -8.38
CA LEU A 228 50.50 -70.74 -7.86
C LEU A 228 50.34 -71.80 -8.95
N LEU A 229 50.01 -71.43 -10.18
CA LEU A 229 49.87 -72.37 -11.30
C LEU A 229 51.14 -73.20 -11.53
N ASP A 230 52.30 -72.56 -11.46
CA ASP A 230 53.60 -73.23 -11.69
C ASP A 230 54.10 -74.03 -10.48
N ARG A 231 53.68 -73.67 -9.25
CA ARG A 231 54.21 -74.24 -8.00
C ARG A 231 53.27 -75.23 -7.32
N LYS A 232 51.95 -74.97 -7.33
CA LYS A 232 50.89 -75.70 -6.62
C LYS A 232 49.58 -75.66 -7.41
N PRO A 233 49.48 -76.38 -8.54
CA PRO A 233 48.34 -76.29 -9.47
C PRO A 233 46.98 -76.62 -8.86
N SER A 234 46.91 -77.54 -7.88
CA SER A 234 45.67 -77.87 -7.17
C SER A 234 45.19 -76.76 -6.21
N GLN A 235 46.10 -75.92 -5.68
CA GLN A 235 45.73 -74.71 -4.94
C GLN A 235 45.33 -73.58 -5.89
N ALA A 236 46.03 -73.44 -7.03
CA ALA A 236 45.68 -72.44 -8.05
C ALA A 236 44.26 -72.65 -8.61
N ARG A 237 43.86 -73.91 -8.85
CA ARG A 237 42.50 -74.24 -9.30
C ARG A 237 41.43 -73.81 -8.30
N ARG A 238 41.61 -74.10 -7.01
CA ARG A 238 40.71 -73.65 -5.94
C ARG A 238 40.62 -72.13 -5.86
N GLN A 239 41.76 -71.44 -5.94
CA GLN A 239 41.78 -69.98 -5.88
C GLN A 239 41.14 -69.31 -7.09
N LEU A 240 41.18 -69.94 -8.28
CA LEU A 240 40.43 -69.50 -9.46
C LEU A 240 38.92 -69.75 -9.33
N GLU A 241 38.50 -70.88 -8.76
CA GLU A 241 37.09 -71.17 -8.46
C GLU A 241 36.51 -70.18 -7.43
N ASP A 242 37.28 -69.85 -6.39
CA ASP A 242 36.92 -68.83 -5.39
C ASP A 242 36.88 -67.42 -6.00
N LEU A 243 37.84 -67.08 -6.87
CA LEU A 243 37.85 -65.82 -7.61
C LEU A 243 36.63 -65.70 -8.52
N GLN A 244 36.23 -66.76 -9.22
CA GLN A 244 35.03 -66.77 -10.06
C GLN A 244 33.77 -66.53 -9.23
N ARG A 245 33.66 -67.17 -8.06
CA ARG A 245 32.53 -66.98 -7.13
C ARG A 245 32.48 -65.56 -6.57
N LEU A 246 33.61 -65.04 -6.08
CA LEU A 246 33.72 -63.67 -5.57
C LEU A 246 33.36 -62.63 -6.64
N THR A 247 33.81 -62.85 -7.88
CA THR A 247 33.49 -61.97 -9.00
C THR A 247 32.00 -61.96 -9.29
N GLN A 248 31.33 -63.12 -9.28
CA GLN A 248 29.88 -63.21 -9.48
C GLN A 248 29.08 -62.50 -8.37
N VAL A 249 29.47 -62.68 -7.11
CA VAL A 249 28.84 -62.00 -5.97
C VAL A 249 29.00 -60.48 -6.09
N ALA A 250 30.21 -60.00 -6.35
CA ALA A 250 30.45 -58.57 -6.49
C ALA A 250 29.70 -57.95 -7.69
N LEU A 251 29.55 -58.68 -8.79
CA LEU A 251 28.79 -58.23 -9.97
C LEU A 251 27.29 -58.15 -9.68
N ALA A 252 26.75 -59.07 -8.86
CA ALA A 252 25.37 -59.03 -8.40
C ALA A 252 25.13 -57.84 -7.45
N GLU A 253 26.06 -57.59 -6.53
CA GLU A 253 25.98 -56.50 -5.55
C GLU A 253 26.04 -55.12 -6.24
N MET A 254 26.95 -54.94 -7.21
CA MET A 254 27.01 -53.73 -8.04
C MET A 254 25.73 -53.50 -8.85
N ARG A 255 25.16 -54.56 -9.46
CA ARG A 255 23.88 -54.45 -10.17
C ARG A 255 22.73 -54.06 -9.25
N GLY A 256 22.71 -54.60 -8.02
CA GLY A 256 21.74 -54.23 -6.99
C GLY A 256 21.84 -52.76 -6.62
N GLN A 257 23.06 -52.27 -6.36
CA GLN A 257 23.31 -50.86 -6.04
C GLN A 257 22.89 -49.93 -7.18
N ILE A 258 23.26 -50.22 -8.43
CA ILE A 258 22.85 -49.42 -9.61
C ILE A 258 21.32 -49.40 -9.78
N THR A 259 20.64 -50.53 -9.52
CA THR A 259 19.18 -50.62 -9.65
C THR A 259 18.46 -49.78 -8.60
N GLN A 260 18.92 -49.82 -7.33
CA GLN A 260 18.38 -48.96 -6.28
C GLN A 260 18.54 -47.47 -6.59
N LEU A 261 19.64 -47.09 -7.23
CA LEU A 261 19.90 -45.71 -7.63
C LEU A 261 18.97 -45.22 -8.73
N ARG A 262 18.63 -46.10 -9.68
CA ARG A 262 17.70 -45.79 -10.77
C ARG A 262 16.24 -45.70 -10.30
N LEU A 263 15.86 -46.48 -9.29
CA LEU A 263 14.53 -46.42 -8.68
C LEU A 263 14.31 -45.21 -7.77
N LYS A 264 15.37 -44.62 -7.23
CA LYS A 264 15.29 -43.41 -6.38
C LYS A 264 15.32 -42.11 -7.22
N SER A 265 15.64 -42.20 -8.50
CA SER A 265 15.69 -41.07 -9.44
C SER A 265 14.40 -40.85 -10.25
N ASP A 266 13.48 -41.81 -10.22
CA ASP A 266 12.14 -41.76 -10.83
C ASP A 266 11.08 -41.52 -9.73
#